data_AF-A0A439NYX7-F1
#
_entry.id   AF-A0A439NYX7-F1
#
_cell.length_a   1.000
_cell.length_b   1.000
_cell.length_c   1.000
_cell.angle_alpha   90.00
_cell.angle_beta   90.00
_cell.angle_gamma   90.00
#
_symmetry.space_group_name_H-M   'P 1'
#
loop_
_entity.id
_entity.type
_entity.pdbx_description
1 polymer ?
#
loop_
_entity_poly.entity_id
_entity_poly.type
_entity_poly.pdbx_seq_one_letter_code
_entity_poly.pdbx_strand_id
1 'polypeptide(L)'
;MNLDTLTGGYASLIKYGIIAAAIATAFGYTYHLGSSHTAAVWSAKYEKREAEIAKATAAETSRQAQANAQAKAIEQQRIAELEAANQALEQLIKEKSDEADADPDRDRPALSSSAGMRIDAIH
;
A
#
# COMPACT_ATOMS: atom_id res chain seq x y z
N MET A 1 -23.47 78.16 12.80
CA MET A 1 -22.07 78.03 13.23
C MET A 1 -21.39 77.13 12.21
N ASN A 2 -20.49 77.67 11.38
CA ASN A 2 -19.90 76.91 10.26
C ASN A 2 -18.85 75.92 10.78
N LEU A 3 -18.72 74.78 10.11
CA LEU A 3 -17.80 73.70 10.51
C LEU A 3 -16.35 74.19 10.62
N ASP A 4 -15.95 75.12 9.74
CA ASP A 4 -14.63 75.78 9.77
C ASP A 4 -14.36 76.57 11.05
N THR A 5 -15.38 77.18 11.65
CA THR A 5 -15.27 77.94 12.90
C THR A 5 -15.19 77.02 14.12
N LEU A 6 -15.70 75.79 14.01
CA LEU A 6 -15.67 74.78 15.06
C LEU A 6 -14.37 73.96 15.07
N THR A 7 -13.77 73.76 13.89
CA THR A 7 -12.58 72.91 13.71
C THR A 7 -11.29 73.70 13.46
N GLY A 8 -11.30 75.03 13.65
CA GLY A 8 -10.13 75.89 13.46
C GLY A 8 -9.55 75.89 12.04
N GLY A 9 -10.39 75.70 11.00
CA GLY A 9 -9.95 75.64 9.60
C GLY A 9 -9.50 74.25 9.11
N TYR A 10 -9.54 73.21 9.96
CA TYR A 10 -9.18 71.83 9.58
C TYR A 10 -10.36 70.97 9.07
N ALA A 11 -11.51 71.57 8.76
CA ALA A 11 -12.72 70.84 8.39
C ALA A 11 -12.50 69.94 7.16
N SER A 12 -11.68 70.39 6.21
CA SER A 12 -11.26 69.63 5.03
C SER A 12 -10.43 68.39 5.41
N LEU A 13 -9.43 68.54 6.29
CA LEU A 13 -8.60 67.42 6.75
C LEU A 13 -9.40 66.39 7.54
N ILE A 14 -10.31 66.83 8.42
CA ILE A 14 -11.19 65.92 9.17
C ILE A 14 -12.08 65.14 8.19
N LYS A 15 -12.64 65.80 7.17
CA LYS A 15 -13.43 65.15 6.13
C LYS A 15 -12.61 64.12 5.34
N TYR A 16 -11.40 64.47 4.90
CA TYR A 16 -10.52 63.52 4.21
C TYR A 16 -10.08 62.37 5.11
N GLY A 17 -9.82 62.63 6.39
CA GLY A 17 -9.48 61.60 7.38
C GLY A 17 -10.60 60.58 7.58
N ILE A 18 -11.85 61.04 7.68
CA ILE A 18 -13.02 60.15 7.79
C ILE A 18 -13.20 59.34 6.51
N ILE A 19 -13.04 59.95 5.33
CA ILE A 19 -13.13 59.25 4.04
C ILE A 19 -12.04 58.17 3.93
N ALA A 20 -10.80 58.51 4.27
CA ALA A 20 -9.69 57.56 4.24
C ALA A 20 -9.89 56.41 5.23
N ALA A 21 -10.40 56.68 6.43
CA ALA A 21 -10.72 55.66 7.42
C ALA A 21 -11.82 54.72 6.91
N ALA A 22 -12.89 55.26 6.32
CA ALA A 22 -13.97 54.46 5.75
C ALA A 22 -13.47 53.52 4.62
N ILE A 23 -12.60 54.03 3.74
CA ILE A 23 -11.97 53.22 2.68
C ILE A 23 -11.10 52.12 3.30
N ALA A 24 -10.23 52.45 4.26
CA ALA A 24 -9.34 51.48 4.89
C ALA A 24 -10.12 50.37 5.60
N THR A 25 -11.20 50.70 6.31
CA THR A 25 -12.06 49.71 6.97
C THR A 25 -12.78 48.83 5.96
N ALA A 26 -13.33 49.39 4.88
CA ALA A 26 -14.01 48.63 3.84
C ALA A 26 -13.06 47.65 3.11
N PHE A 27 -11.84 48.08 2.78
CA PHE A 27 -10.82 47.22 2.19
C PHE A 27 -10.31 46.16 3.17
N GLY A 28 -10.05 46.52 4.42
CA GLY A 28 -9.62 45.56 5.45
C GLY A 28 -10.66 44.47 5.70
N TYR A 29 -11.94 44.84 5.76
CA TYR A 29 -13.03 43.90 5.96
C TYR A 29 -13.20 42.94 4.78
N THR A 30 -13.21 43.46 3.55
CA THR A 30 -13.34 42.62 2.35
C THR A 30 -12.14 41.70 2.15
N TYR A 31 -10.93 42.18 2.41
CA TYR A 31 -9.71 41.36 2.37
C TYR A 31 -9.74 40.24 3.43
N HIS A 32 -10.17 40.56 4.66
CA HIS A 32 -10.27 39.56 5.74
C HIS A 32 -11.34 38.50 5.46
N LEU A 33 -12.52 38.89 4.96
CA LEU A 33 -13.55 37.95 4.53
C LEU A 33 -13.08 37.06 3.37
N GLY A 34 -12.42 37.66 2.37
CA GLY A 34 -11.87 36.90 1.25
C GLY A 34 -10.79 35.91 1.69
N SER A 35 -9.91 36.32 2.60
CA SER A 35 -8.85 35.49 3.17
C SER A 35 -9.41 34.32 3.99
N SER A 36 -10.36 34.59 4.90
CA SER A 36 -11.00 33.56 5.73
C SER A 36 -11.81 32.56 4.90
N HIS A 37 -12.57 33.04 3.90
CA HIS A 37 -13.27 32.16 2.96
C HIS A 37 -12.28 31.27 2.17
N THR A 38 -11.20 31.85 1.68
CA THR A 38 -10.17 31.11 0.94
C THR A 38 -9.51 30.06 1.83
N ALA A 39 -9.16 30.41 3.07
CA ALA A 39 -8.59 29.48 4.04
C ALA A 39 -9.54 28.31 4.34
N ALA A 40 -10.83 28.58 4.55
CA ALA A 40 -11.85 27.55 4.77
C ALA A 40 -11.99 26.60 3.57
N VAL A 41 -12.05 27.15 2.35
CA VAL A 41 -12.14 26.35 1.11
C VAL A 41 -10.91 25.44 0.95
N TRP A 42 -9.71 25.96 1.20
CA TRP A 42 -8.50 25.14 1.11
C TRP A 42 -8.40 24.10 2.21
N SER A 43 -8.75 24.45 3.46
CA SER A 43 -8.80 23.47 4.57
C SER A 43 -9.74 22.31 4.22
N ALA A 44 -10.95 22.60 3.75
CA ALA A 44 -11.91 21.57 3.34
C ALA A 44 -11.40 20.72 2.18
N LYS A 45 -10.69 21.31 1.21
CA LYS A 45 -10.06 20.55 0.11
C LYS A 45 -8.96 19.62 0.61
N TYR A 46 -8.14 20.09 1.55
CA TYR A 46 -7.08 19.28 2.15
C TYR A 46 -7.65 18.14 2.98
N GLU A 47 -8.58 18.43 3.89
CA GLU A 47 -9.24 17.41 4.72
C GLU A 47 -9.93 16.33 3.86
N LYS A 48 -10.61 16.75 2.79
CA LYS A 48 -11.20 15.80 1.83
C LYS A 48 -10.16 14.93 1.15
N ARG A 49 -9.05 15.52 0.69
CA ARG A 49 -7.95 14.77 0.05
C ARG A 49 -7.32 13.77 1.02
N GLU A 50 -7.04 14.18 2.24
CA GLU A 50 -6.47 13.30 3.26
C GLU A 50 -7.41 12.13 3.59
N ALA A 51 -8.72 12.38 3.69
CA ALA A 51 -9.70 11.32 3.88
C ALA A 51 -9.77 10.35 2.69
N GLU A 52 -9.72 10.87 1.46
CA GLU A 52 -9.69 10.05 0.23
C GLU A 52 -8.41 9.20 0.13
N ILE A 53 -7.26 9.80 0.45
CA ILE A 53 -5.97 9.10 0.49
C ILE A 53 -5.99 8.00 1.55
N ALA A 54 -6.40 8.30 2.78
CA ALA A 54 -6.49 7.32 3.86
C ALA A 54 -7.39 6.14 3.49
N LYS A 55 -8.54 6.42 2.86
CA LYS A 55 -9.45 5.38 2.36
C LYS A 55 -8.80 4.53 1.26
N ALA A 56 -8.13 5.16 0.30
CA ALA A 56 -7.45 4.45 -0.79
C ALA A 56 -6.30 3.57 -0.27
N THR A 57 -5.49 4.11 0.66
CA THR A 57 -4.41 3.37 1.32
C THR A 57 -4.96 2.18 2.09
N ALA A 58 -6.00 2.34 2.90
CA ALA A 58 -6.61 1.24 3.64
C ALA A 58 -7.16 0.14 2.71
N ALA A 59 -7.81 0.53 1.60
CA ALA A 59 -8.31 -0.42 0.61
C ALA A 59 -7.16 -1.20 -0.05
N GLU A 60 -6.07 -0.53 -0.41
CA GLU A 60 -4.90 -1.17 -1.02
C GLU A 60 -4.18 -2.10 -0.05
N THR A 61 -3.99 -1.67 1.21
CA THR A 61 -3.44 -2.54 2.26
C THR A 61 -4.29 -3.79 2.45
N SER A 62 -5.62 -3.66 2.45
CA SER A 62 -6.51 -4.82 2.55
C SER A 62 -6.40 -5.74 1.34
N ARG A 63 -6.30 -5.19 0.12
CA ARG A 63 -6.13 -5.98 -1.11
C ARG A 63 -4.82 -6.77 -1.08
N GLN A 64 -3.72 -6.14 -0.68
CA GLN A 64 -2.42 -6.78 -0.56
C GLN A 64 -2.42 -7.85 0.54
N ALA A 65 -3.02 -7.58 1.70
CA ALA A 65 -3.15 -8.55 2.78
C ALA A 65 -3.91 -9.81 2.34
N GLN A 66 -5.01 -9.63 1.62
CA GLN A 66 -5.79 -10.75 1.07
C GLN A 66 -4.99 -11.56 0.05
N ALA A 67 -4.34 -10.89 -0.91
CA ALA A 67 -3.51 -11.56 -1.91
C ALA A 67 -2.35 -12.35 -1.27
N ASN A 68 -1.69 -11.78 -0.26
CA ASN A 68 -0.61 -12.44 0.47
C ASN A 68 -1.12 -13.64 1.29
N ALA A 69 -2.31 -13.54 1.91
CA ALA A 69 -2.90 -14.66 2.63
C ALA A 69 -3.24 -15.82 1.69
N GLN A 70 -3.79 -15.52 0.50
CA GLN A 70 -4.07 -16.52 -0.53
C GLN A 70 -2.79 -17.18 -1.05
N ALA A 71 -1.75 -16.39 -1.35
CA ALA A 71 -0.46 -16.90 -1.79
C ALA A 71 0.16 -17.85 -0.76
N LYS A 72 0.13 -17.47 0.53
CA LYS A 72 0.62 -18.33 1.63
C LYS A 72 -0.17 -19.63 1.74
N ALA A 73 -1.49 -19.60 1.56
CA ALA A 73 -2.30 -20.81 1.59
C ALA A 73 -1.96 -21.76 0.44
N ILE A 74 -1.75 -21.23 -0.76
CA ILE A 74 -1.32 -22.01 -1.93
C ILE A 74 0.09 -22.59 -1.70
N GLU A 75 1.00 -21.79 -1.17
CA GLU A 75 2.37 -22.23 -0.87
C GLU A 75 2.37 -23.36 0.17
N GLN A 76 1.55 -23.26 1.23
CA GLN A 76 1.40 -24.34 2.20
C GLN A 76 0.89 -25.64 1.58
N GLN A 77 -0.07 -25.56 0.65
CA GLN A 77 -0.54 -26.74 -0.09
C GLN A 77 0.58 -27.35 -0.94
N ARG A 78 1.37 -26.52 -1.63
CA ARG A 78 2.52 -26.98 -2.42
C ARG A 78 3.60 -27.62 -1.57
N ILE A 79 3.88 -27.08 -0.39
CA ILE A 79 4.84 -27.66 0.56
C ILE A 79 4.33 -29.04 1.01
N ALA A 80 3.05 -29.16 1.37
CA ALA A 80 2.47 -30.44 1.77
C ALA A 80 2.51 -31.48 0.63
N GLU A 81 2.24 -31.07 -0.62
CA GLU A 81 2.39 -31.92 -1.80
C GLU A 81 3.85 -32.38 -1.99
N LEU A 82 4.81 -31.47 -1.85
CA LEU A 82 6.24 -31.79 -1.95
C LEU A 82 6.71 -32.72 -0.83
N GLU A 83 6.24 -32.52 0.40
CA GLU A 83 6.55 -33.41 1.52
C GLU A 83 6.00 -34.82 1.29
N ALA A 84 4.76 -34.95 0.81
CA ALA A 84 4.18 -36.24 0.46
C ALA A 84 4.95 -36.91 -0.70
N ALA A 85 5.31 -36.15 -1.74
CA ALA A 85 6.12 -36.64 -2.84
C ALA A 85 7.51 -37.10 -2.38
N ASN A 86 8.16 -36.34 -1.48
CA ASN A 86 9.45 -36.72 -0.91
C ASN A 86 9.36 -38.00 -0.08
N GLN A 87 8.32 -38.18 0.74
CA GLN A 87 8.13 -39.43 1.49
C GLN A 87 7.90 -40.63 0.55
N ALA A 88 7.14 -40.45 -0.54
CA ALA A 88 6.96 -41.49 -1.55
C ALA A 88 8.28 -41.83 -2.27
N LEU A 89 9.08 -40.81 -2.60
CA LEU A 89 10.42 -40.98 -3.17
C LEU A 89 11.36 -41.70 -2.22
N GLU A 90 11.38 -41.35 -0.94
CA GLU A 90 12.20 -42.02 0.08
C GLU A 90 11.81 -43.50 0.24
N GLN A 91 10.51 -43.81 0.24
CA GLN A 91 10.03 -45.19 0.26
C GLN A 91 10.48 -45.96 -0.99
N LEU A 92 10.33 -45.36 -2.17
CA LEU A 92 10.77 -45.99 -3.42
C LEU A 92 12.29 -46.23 -3.43
N ILE A 93 13.08 -45.27 -2.96
CA ILE A 93 14.54 -45.43 -2.83
C ILE A 93 14.86 -46.61 -1.91
N LYS A 94 14.19 -46.69 -0.75
CA LYS A 94 14.40 -47.79 0.19
C LYS A 94 14.03 -49.14 -0.44
N GLU A 95 12.86 -49.24 -1.07
CA GLU A 95 12.43 -50.47 -1.75
C GLU A 95 13.42 -50.90 -2.83
N LYS A 96 13.91 -49.95 -3.63
CA LYS A 96 14.90 -50.23 -4.68
C LYS A 96 16.27 -50.60 -4.13
N SER A 97 16.68 -50.01 -3.01
CA SER A 97 17.91 -50.38 -2.30
C SER A 97 17.79 -51.80 -1.73
N ASP A 98 16.70 -52.12 -1.05
CA ASP A 98 16.45 -53.45 -0.48
C ASP A 98 16.42 -54.51 -1.61
N GLU A 99 15.79 -54.20 -2.75
CA GLU A 99 15.75 -55.06 -3.94
C GLU A 99 17.15 -55.23 -4.57
N ALA A 100 18.01 -54.21 -4.51
CA ALA A 100 19.40 -54.31 -4.98
C ALA A 100 20.28 -55.11 -4.03
N ASP A 101 20.10 -54.98 -2.72
CA ASP A 101 20.84 -55.76 -1.72
C ASP A 101 20.44 -57.24 -1.73
N ALA A 102 19.19 -57.54 -2.07
CA ALA A 102 18.69 -58.91 -2.24
C ALA A 102 19.07 -59.55 -3.59
N ASP A 103 19.76 -58.83 -4.50
CA ASP A 103 20.13 -59.36 -5.81
C ASP A 103 21.25 -60.41 -5.67
N PRO A 104 21.01 -61.68 -6.04
CA PRO A 104 22.02 -62.73 -5.98
C PRO A 104 23.21 -62.50 -6.92
N ASP A 105 23.06 -61.66 -7.94
CA ASP A 105 24.13 -61.29 -8.89
C ASP A 105 24.83 -59.96 -8.52
N ARG A 106 24.58 -59.38 -7.33
CA ARG A 106 25.10 -58.05 -6.90
C ARG A 106 26.61 -57.86 -7.11
N ASP A 107 27.41 -58.88 -6.83
CA ASP A 107 28.88 -58.79 -6.87
C ASP A 107 29.48 -59.16 -8.24
N ARG A 108 28.65 -59.37 -9.28
CA ARG A 108 29.14 -59.63 -10.64
C ARG A 108 29.62 -58.33 -11.32
N PRO A 109 30.72 -58.39 -12.09
CA PRO A 109 31.27 -57.22 -12.80
C PRO A 109 30.43 -56.72 -13.99
N ALA A 110 29.31 -57.38 -14.32
CA ALA A 110 28.40 -56.98 -15.39
C ALA A 110 26.96 -56.97 -14.90
N LEU A 111 26.16 -55.98 -15.34
CA LEU A 111 24.73 -55.90 -15.07
C LEU A 111 24.02 -57.16 -15.57
N SER A 112 23.30 -57.83 -14.67
CA SER A 112 22.45 -58.98 -15.01
C SER A 112 21.26 -58.53 -15.86
N SER A 113 20.64 -59.46 -16.62
CA SER A 113 19.45 -59.15 -17.41
C SER A 113 18.28 -58.71 -16.53
N SER A 114 18.19 -59.22 -15.30
CA SER A 114 17.23 -58.79 -14.28
C SER A 114 17.48 -57.35 -13.84
N ALA A 115 18.73 -56.96 -13.57
CA ALA A 115 19.07 -55.58 -13.21
C ALA A 115 18.77 -54.58 -14.34
N GLY A 116 18.98 -54.97 -15.61
CA GLY A 116 18.59 -54.16 -16.77
C GLY A 116 17.08 -53.89 -16.85
N MET A 117 16.25 -54.92 -16.61
CA MET A 117 14.78 -54.76 -16.57
C MET A 117 14.31 -53.88 -15.39
N ARG A 118 15.00 -53.95 -14.25
CA ARG A 118 14.69 -53.10 -13.08
C ARG A 118 14.94 -51.61 -13.34
N ILE A 119 15.99 -51.28 -14.08
CA ILE A 119 16.31 -49.91 -14.48
C ILE A 119 15.31 -49.40 -15.53
N ASP A 120 14.94 -50.23 -16.50
CA ASP A 120 14.00 -49.86 -17.56
C ASP A 120 12.57 -49.62 -17.04
N ALA A 121 12.20 -50.27 -15.93
CA ALA A 121 10.90 -50.07 -15.26
C ALA A 121 10.76 -48.74 -14.49
N ILE A 122 11.85 -47.96 -14.39
CA ILE A 122 11.86 -46.64 -13.70
C ILE A 122 11.71 -45.49 -14.71
N HIS A 123 11.89 -45.74 -16.03
CA HIS A 123 11.64 -44.78 -17.11
C HIS A 123 10.14 -44.60 -17.39
#